data_AF-A0A9W8Z989-F1
#
_entry.id   AF-A0A9W8Z989-F1
#
_cell.length_a   1.000
_cell.length_b   1.000
_cell.length_c   1.000
_cell.angle_alpha   90.00
_cell.angle_beta   90.00
_cell.angle_gamma   90.00
#
_symmetry.space_group_name_H-M   'P 1'
#
loop_
_entity.id
_entity.type
_entity.pdbx_description
1 polymer ?
#
loop_
_entity_poly.entity_id
_entity_poly.type
_entity_poly.pdbx_seq_one_letter_code
_entity_poly.pdbx_strand_id
1 'polypeptide(L)'
;MSEVPPPAPAPPAAVSALALIPPPTPPPGPLTYRERLAQFRILEEKRIELIEVLKDDEPNRLSTDTIKELLDKLEKTEARLAQTELDLNSEQNVRRTLQAEAHEAKTREDALAQKQAKRPFVLVLIDVDAEGFLFQDKYITKKAQGGEALADELLIRTREYLRPQFEDADNLDIIVRVYANLEGLAKYLVRQDKISNLGSLRAMSTSFSGRIASFDFVDVGVNKEGSSGRKIRENLSFFTANSHLRHVIVGCSPADLPAALLSTLPLDKVTLIESLPLPASLTTLPLKVTKFSSVFPAPPPMKSPRPTGRNGPQLQLMQQEDDSGGQTWLVIQPERNDSNGRHRDSKRRGRSEDEASNISISIGADNSVSVDSGHRRIMR
;
A
#
# COMPACT_ATOMS: atom_id res chain seq x y z
N MET A 1 68.79 11.16 -29.43
CA MET A 1 69.47 11.87 -30.55
C MET A 1 69.08 11.15 -31.81
N SER A 2 68.16 11.73 -32.58
CA SER A 2 67.81 11.25 -33.92
C SER A 2 68.10 12.40 -34.86
N GLU A 3 69.13 12.17 -35.65
CA GLU A 3 69.88 13.08 -36.51
C GLU A 3 69.10 13.37 -37.79
N VAL A 4 69.05 14.65 -38.19
CA VAL A 4 68.46 15.10 -39.46
C VAL A 4 69.49 14.91 -40.57
N PRO A 5 69.16 14.22 -41.69
CA PRO A 5 69.97 14.29 -42.90
C PRO A 5 69.40 15.26 -43.95
N PRO A 6 70.25 15.76 -44.85
CA PRO A 6 70.14 17.07 -45.50
C PRO A 6 69.49 17.04 -46.90
N PRO A 7 69.18 18.22 -47.50
CA PRO A 7 68.51 18.33 -48.79
C PRO A 7 69.51 18.39 -49.96
N ALA A 8 69.07 18.00 -51.16
CA ALA A 8 69.79 18.27 -52.42
C ALA A 8 68.82 18.12 -53.63
N PRO A 9 69.20 18.53 -54.86
CA PRO A 9 69.11 19.90 -55.39
C PRO A 9 68.25 19.98 -56.68
N ALA A 10 68.03 21.19 -57.19
CA ALA A 10 67.17 21.52 -58.34
C ALA A 10 67.95 21.55 -59.70
N PRO A 11 67.31 21.97 -60.84
CA PRO A 11 67.07 21.22 -62.07
C PRO A 11 68.04 21.57 -63.24
N PRO A 12 67.92 20.92 -64.42
CA PRO A 12 68.02 21.64 -65.70
C PRO A 12 67.09 21.05 -66.79
N ALA A 13 66.78 21.65 -67.94
CA ALA A 13 67.11 22.92 -68.58
C ALA A 13 65.98 23.25 -69.59
N ALA A 14 65.79 24.54 -69.85
CA ALA A 14 65.00 25.03 -70.97
C ALA A 14 65.73 24.78 -72.29
N VAL A 15 65.00 24.32 -73.31
CA VAL A 15 65.50 24.26 -74.69
C VAL A 15 64.65 25.20 -75.53
N SER A 16 65.27 26.31 -75.93
CA SER A 16 64.76 27.30 -76.87
C SER A 16 65.12 26.83 -78.29
N ALA A 17 64.14 26.77 -79.19
CA ALA A 17 64.37 26.49 -80.60
C ALA A 17 63.57 27.47 -81.46
N LEU A 18 64.12 28.68 -81.57
CA LEU A 18 63.85 29.60 -82.67
C LEU A 18 64.53 29.05 -83.93
N ALA A 19 63.79 28.93 -85.04
CA ALA A 19 64.17 29.33 -86.40
C ALA A 19 63.66 28.35 -87.48
N LEU A 20 62.80 28.86 -88.36
CA LEU A 20 62.88 28.65 -89.81
C LEU A 20 61.84 29.54 -90.51
N ILE A 21 62.27 30.73 -90.95
CA ILE A 21 61.50 31.64 -91.83
C ILE A 21 62.30 31.80 -93.14
N PRO A 22 61.74 31.49 -94.32
CA PRO A 22 62.34 31.80 -95.62
C PRO A 22 62.20 33.30 -95.99
N PRO A 23 63.06 33.84 -96.87
CA PRO A 23 63.25 35.28 -97.03
C PRO A 23 62.04 35.99 -97.67
N PRO A 24 61.72 37.24 -97.25
CA PRO A 24 60.59 37.99 -97.79
C PRO A 24 60.87 38.53 -99.19
N THR A 25 59.90 38.37 -100.08
CA THR A 25 59.74 39.08 -101.34
C THR A 25 59.80 40.60 -101.14
N PRO A 26 60.37 41.38 -102.08
CA PRO A 26 60.56 42.82 -101.91
C PRO A 26 59.21 43.55 -101.69
N PRO A 27 59.17 44.56 -100.80
CA PRO A 27 57.93 45.20 -100.41
C PRO A 27 57.31 46.01 -101.55
N PRO A 28 55.98 45.96 -101.74
CA PRO A 28 55.29 46.89 -102.63
C PRO A 28 55.53 48.33 -102.16
N GLY A 29 55.73 49.24 -103.12
CA GLY A 29 55.99 50.66 -102.85
C GLY A 29 54.90 51.32 -101.98
N PRO A 30 55.19 52.47 -101.36
CA PRO A 30 54.29 53.10 -100.40
C PRO A 30 52.92 53.41 -101.00
N LEU A 31 51.87 52.89 -100.36
CA LEU A 31 50.46 53.09 -100.75
C LEU A 31 50.12 54.58 -100.86
N THR A 32 49.47 54.94 -101.95
CA THR A 32 48.98 56.29 -102.19
C THR A 32 47.93 56.65 -101.13
N TYR A 33 47.77 57.94 -100.84
CA TYR A 33 46.80 58.44 -99.84
C TYR A 33 45.38 57.92 -100.09
N ARG A 34 45.00 57.76 -101.37
CA ARG A 34 43.69 57.26 -101.79
C ARG A 34 43.46 55.79 -101.41
N GLU A 35 44.49 54.96 -101.49
CA GLU A 35 44.41 53.53 -101.12
C GLU A 35 44.31 53.35 -99.60
N ARG A 36 45.03 54.16 -98.82
CA ARG A 36 44.93 54.17 -97.35
C ARG A 36 43.54 54.56 -96.86
N LEU A 37 42.91 55.55 -97.51
CA LEU A 37 41.54 55.97 -97.18
C LEU A 37 40.50 54.87 -97.48
N ALA A 38 40.69 54.11 -98.57
CA ALA A 38 39.83 52.99 -98.91
C ALA A 38 39.95 51.84 -97.88
N GLN A 39 41.18 51.53 -97.44
CA GLN A 39 41.42 50.54 -96.40
C GLN A 39 40.80 50.94 -95.05
N PHE A 40 40.86 52.23 -94.70
CA PHE A 40 40.25 52.73 -93.47
C PHE A 40 38.73 52.56 -93.48
N ARG A 41 38.07 52.86 -94.60
CA ARG A 41 36.61 52.65 -94.75
C ARG A 41 36.20 51.19 -94.58
N ILE A 42 36.95 50.26 -95.18
CA ILE A 42 36.67 48.82 -95.06
C ILE A 42 36.84 48.34 -93.61
N LEU A 43 37.85 48.85 -92.89
CA LEU A 43 38.04 48.52 -91.47
C LEU A 43 36.94 49.10 -90.59
N GLU A 44 36.44 50.28 -90.94
CA GLU A 44 35.37 50.95 -90.21
C GLU A 44 34.02 50.26 -90.43
N GLU A 45 33.72 49.80 -91.64
CA GLU A 45 32.56 48.92 -91.93
C GLU A 45 32.65 47.60 -91.14
N LYS A 46 33.81 46.93 -91.16
CA LYS A 46 34.00 45.68 -90.39
C LYS A 46 33.89 45.89 -88.88
N ARG A 47 34.29 47.05 -88.36
CA ARG A 47 34.11 47.41 -86.95
C ARG A 47 32.65 47.59 -86.60
N ILE A 48 31.86 48.22 -87.48
CA ILE A 48 30.42 48.42 -87.27
C ILE A 48 29.70 47.06 -87.29
N GLU A 49 30.03 46.20 -88.23
CA GLU A 49 29.46 44.84 -88.35
C GLU A 49 29.77 43.98 -87.10
N LEU A 50 30.99 44.05 -86.56
CA LEU A 50 31.35 43.34 -85.33
C LEU A 50 30.59 43.88 -84.10
N ILE A 51 30.29 45.18 -84.05
CA ILE A 51 29.54 45.80 -82.96
C ILE A 51 28.05 45.43 -83.03
N GLU A 52 27.49 45.24 -84.23
CA GLU A 52 26.12 44.74 -84.40
C GLU A 52 26.00 43.26 -84.01
N VAL A 53 26.95 42.42 -84.42
CA VAL A 53 26.96 40.99 -84.03
C VAL A 53 27.09 40.80 -82.51
N LEU A 54 27.83 41.68 -81.82
CA LEU A 54 27.95 41.65 -80.35
C LEU A 54 26.74 42.22 -79.61
N LYS A 55 25.81 42.91 -80.29
CA LYS A 55 24.57 43.42 -79.69
C LYS A 55 23.41 42.43 -79.76
N ASP A 56 23.45 41.49 -80.72
CA ASP A 56 22.35 40.56 -80.99
C ASP A 56 22.53 39.17 -80.35
N ASP A 57 23.57 38.97 -79.52
CA ASP A 57 23.67 37.78 -78.66
C ASP A 57 22.68 37.88 -77.48
N GLU A 58 21.42 37.57 -77.78
CA GLU A 58 20.41 37.05 -76.83
C GLU A 58 20.61 35.52 -76.66
N PRO A 59 21.53 35.07 -75.78
CA PRO A 59 21.27 33.81 -75.12
C PRO A 59 21.60 33.91 -73.63
N ASN A 60 20.71 34.46 -72.79
CA ASN A 60 20.57 33.96 -71.41
C ASN A 60 19.51 34.58 -70.48
N ARG A 61 18.55 35.41 -70.90
CA ARG A 61 17.60 36.03 -69.94
C ARG A 61 16.91 35.01 -69.01
N LEU A 62 16.43 33.89 -69.56
CA LEU A 62 15.81 32.81 -68.77
C LEU A 62 16.79 32.16 -67.78
N SER A 63 18.05 31.95 -68.18
CA SER A 63 19.09 31.37 -67.32
C SER A 63 19.52 32.36 -66.23
N THR A 64 19.65 33.65 -66.57
CA THR A 64 19.97 34.71 -65.59
C THR A 64 18.85 34.93 -64.58
N ASP A 65 17.59 34.81 -64.98
CA ASP A 65 16.46 34.95 -64.06
C ASP A 65 16.33 33.73 -63.13
N THR A 66 16.57 32.51 -63.64
CA THR A 66 16.67 31.32 -62.78
C THR A 66 17.84 31.38 -61.81
N ILE A 67 19.00 31.90 -62.24
CA ILE A 67 20.17 32.08 -61.37
C ILE A 67 19.86 33.08 -60.25
N LYS A 68 19.20 34.21 -60.57
CA LYS A 68 18.76 35.19 -59.57
C LYS A 68 17.77 34.59 -58.57
N GLU A 69 16.79 33.80 -59.04
CA GLU A 69 15.82 33.13 -58.17
C GLU A 69 16.49 32.12 -57.23
N LEU A 70 17.48 31.37 -57.72
CA LEU A 70 18.25 30.43 -56.90
C LEU A 70 19.11 31.16 -55.86
N LEU A 71 19.72 32.30 -56.21
CA LEU A 71 20.49 33.12 -55.27
C LEU A 71 19.60 33.71 -54.16
N ASP A 72 18.43 34.23 -54.50
CA ASP A 72 17.46 34.76 -53.52
C ASP A 72 16.91 33.64 -52.60
N LYS A 73 16.68 32.44 -53.15
CA LYS A 73 16.33 31.27 -52.33
C LYS A 73 17.46 30.86 -51.40
N LEU A 74 18.71 30.88 -51.88
CA LEU A 74 19.89 30.55 -51.09
C LEU A 74 20.04 31.52 -49.92
N GLU A 75 19.99 32.83 -50.18
CA GLU A 75 20.06 33.88 -49.16
C GLU A 75 18.93 33.71 -48.11
N LYS A 76 17.69 33.44 -48.56
CA LYS A 76 16.57 33.16 -47.65
C LYS A 76 16.78 31.89 -46.83
N THR A 77 17.35 30.84 -47.41
CA THR A 77 17.65 29.61 -46.67
C THR A 77 18.77 29.79 -45.66
N GLU A 78 19.81 30.56 -45.99
CA GLU A 78 20.90 30.89 -45.06
C GLU A 78 20.39 31.74 -43.89
N ALA A 79 19.55 32.76 -44.17
CA ALA A 79 18.94 33.57 -43.13
C ALA A 79 18.04 32.74 -42.20
N ARG A 80 17.25 31.81 -42.75
CA ARG A 80 16.43 30.87 -41.96
C ARG A 80 17.30 29.94 -41.13
N LEU A 81 18.37 29.41 -41.71
CA LEU A 81 19.31 28.53 -41.01
C LEU A 81 19.94 29.26 -39.83
N ALA A 82 20.48 30.47 -40.04
CA ALA A 82 21.05 31.29 -38.98
C ALA A 82 20.05 31.59 -37.85
N GLN A 83 18.79 31.90 -38.21
CA GLN A 83 17.74 32.11 -37.21
C GLN A 83 17.44 30.82 -36.41
N THR A 84 17.29 29.68 -37.09
CA THR A 84 17.03 28.41 -36.41
C THR A 84 18.19 27.95 -35.52
N GLU A 85 19.43 28.26 -35.89
CA GLU A 85 20.60 27.98 -35.06
C GLU A 85 20.59 28.81 -33.77
N LEU A 86 20.21 30.09 -33.87
CA LEU A 86 20.05 30.97 -32.70
C LEU A 86 18.94 30.45 -31.79
N ASP A 87 17.78 30.13 -32.36
CA ASP A 87 16.63 29.60 -31.61
C ASP A 87 16.99 28.28 -30.91
N LEU A 88 17.63 27.35 -31.62
CA LEU A 88 18.10 26.08 -31.06
C LEU A 88 19.10 26.30 -29.90
N ASN A 89 20.05 27.23 -30.06
CA ASN A 89 20.99 27.55 -28.99
C ASN A 89 20.26 28.12 -27.76
N SER A 90 19.28 29.00 -27.98
CA SER A 90 18.46 29.56 -26.89
C SER A 90 17.69 28.46 -26.15
N GLU A 91 17.04 27.53 -26.86
CA GLU A 91 16.32 26.41 -26.28
C GLU A 91 17.25 25.45 -25.54
N GLN A 92 18.44 25.16 -26.10
CA GLN A 92 19.44 24.34 -25.44
C GLN A 92 19.90 24.95 -24.11
N ASN A 93 20.09 26.27 -24.06
CA ASN A 93 20.45 26.98 -22.83
C ASN A 93 19.31 26.94 -21.82
N VAL A 94 18.07 27.22 -22.23
CA VAL A 94 16.88 27.13 -21.36
C VAL A 94 16.72 25.71 -20.82
N ARG A 95 16.85 24.69 -21.66
CA ARG A 95 16.77 23.28 -21.25
C ARG A 95 17.83 22.93 -20.22
N ARG A 96 19.08 23.36 -20.41
CA ARG A 96 20.17 23.12 -19.44
C ARG A 96 19.86 23.77 -18.09
N THR A 97 19.40 25.02 -18.11
CA THR A 97 19.01 25.73 -16.87
C THR A 97 17.86 25.03 -16.16
N LEU A 98 16.78 24.68 -16.88
CA LEU A 98 15.64 23.96 -16.30
C LEU A 98 16.03 22.60 -15.73
N GLN A 99 16.92 21.88 -16.40
CA GLN A 99 17.44 20.60 -15.89
C GLN A 99 18.26 20.80 -14.60
N ALA A 100 19.07 21.85 -14.53
CA ALA A 100 19.84 22.18 -13.33
C ALA A 100 18.92 22.57 -12.17
N GLU A 101 17.91 23.42 -12.43
CA GLU A 101 16.91 23.84 -11.44
C GLU A 101 16.08 22.65 -10.94
N ALA A 102 15.62 21.78 -11.84
CA ALA A 102 14.87 20.57 -11.47
C ALA A 102 15.71 19.62 -10.61
N HIS A 103 16.99 19.44 -10.95
CA HIS A 103 17.91 18.66 -10.14
C HIS A 103 18.15 19.29 -8.75
N GLU A 104 18.35 20.60 -8.68
CA GLU A 104 18.53 21.31 -7.41
C GLU A 104 17.26 21.25 -6.55
N ALA A 105 16.09 21.45 -7.15
CA ALA A 105 14.80 21.34 -6.48
C ALA A 105 14.62 19.93 -5.89
N LYS A 106 14.90 18.88 -6.67
CA LYS A 106 14.85 17.49 -6.20
C LYS A 106 15.82 17.24 -5.06
N THR A 107 17.08 17.70 -5.19
CA THR A 107 18.09 17.54 -4.14
C THR A 107 17.65 18.23 -2.84
N ARG A 108 17.03 19.42 -2.96
CA ARG A 108 16.49 20.17 -1.83
C ARG A 108 15.31 19.46 -1.19
N GLU A 109 14.41 18.92 -2.01
CA GLU A 109 13.28 18.10 -1.55
C GLU A 109 13.76 16.87 -0.78
N ASP A 110 14.70 16.11 -1.35
CA ASP A 110 15.31 14.94 -0.70
C ASP A 110 15.97 15.31 0.62
N ALA A 111 16.72 16.43 0.66
CA ALA A 111 17.35 16.91 1.89
C ALA A 111 16.33 17.35 2.96
N LEU A 112 15.21 17.97 2.55
CA LEU A 112 14.12 18.32 3.46
C LEU A 112 13.40 17.07 3.96
N ALA A 113 13.10 16.11 3.09
CA ALA A 113 12.49 14.84 3.43
C ALA A 113 13.36 14.06 4.43
N GLN A 114 14.68 14.00 4.22
CA GLN A 114 15.62 13.38 5.16
C GLN A 114 15.68 14.11 6.51
N LYS A 115 15.63 15.44 6.51
CA LYS A 115 15.59 16.23 7.76
C LYS A 115 14.28 16.03 8.52
N GLN A 116 13.17 15.87 7.80
CA GLN A 116 11.87 15.58 8.38
C GLN A 116 11.84 14.14 8.91
N ALA A 117 12.36 13.15 8.19
CA ALA A 117 12.37 11.73 8.62
C ALA A 117 13.29 11.41 9.82
N LYS A 118 13.71 12.39 10.61
CA LYS A 118 14.54 12.18 11.80
C LYS A 118 13.73 11.49 12.90
N ARG A 119 14.33 10.42 13.45
CA ARG A 119 13.78 9.58 14.53
C ARG A 119 12.42 8.97 14.19
N PRO A 120 12.38 8.08 13.18
CA PRO A 120 11.19 7.29 12.92
C PRO A 120 10.82 6.45 14.15
N PHE A 121 9.53 6.25 14.36
CA PHE A 121 9.05 5.46 15.50
C PHE A 121 7.93 4.50 15.13
N VAL A 122 7.76 3.50 15.99
CA VAL A 122 6.65 2.55 15.98
C VAL A 122 5.80 2.79 17.22
N LEU A 123 4.48 2.79 17.04
CA LEU A 123 3.52 2.95 18.11
C LEU A 123 2.82 1.62 18.41
N VAL A 124 2.71 1.26 19.67
CA VAL A 124 1.91 0.12 20.13
C VAL A 124 0.80 0.65 21.03
N LEU A 125 -0.45 0.35 20.67
CA LEU A 125 -1.64 0.77 21.40
C LEU A 125 -2.36 -0.47 21.92
N ILE A 126 -2.52 -0.59 23.24
CA ILE A 126 -3.18 -1.75 23.86
C ILE A 126 -4.32 -1.27 24.77
N ASP A 127 -5.50 -1.84 24.58
CA ASP A 127 -6.64 -1.72 25.48
C ASP A 127 -6.75 -3.00 26.31
N VAL A 128 -6.43 -2.91 27.60
CA VAL A 128 -6.42 -4.09 28.50
C VAL A 128 -7.83 -4.46 28.97
N ASP A 129 -8.77 -3.52 28.93
CA ASP A 129 -10.16 -3.76 29.31
C ASP A 129 -10.92 -4.50 28.21
N ALA A 130 -10.37 -4.55 26.99
CA ALA A 130 -10.92 -5.32 25.89
C ALA A 130 -10.80 -6.83 26.11
N GLU A 131 -11.82 -7.57 25.67
CA GLU A 131 -11.85 -9.02 25.78
C GLU A 131 -10.65 -9.66 25.05
N GLY A 132 -9.98 -10.61 25.70
CA GLY A 132 -8.79 -11.28 25.16
C GLY A 132 -7.47 -10.51 25.35
N PHE A 133 -7.50 -9.23 25.75
CA PHE A 133 -6.28 -8.41 25.92
C PHE A 133 -5.80 -8.27 27.37
N LEU A 134 -6.36 -9.07 28.28
CA LEU A 134 -5.79 -9.19 29.62
C LEU A 134 -4.41 -9.85 29.54
N PHE A 135 -3.39 -9.24 30.16
CA PHE A 135 -2.05 -9.82 30.20
C PHE A 135 -2.00 -11.17 30.93
N GLN A 136 -1.01 -12.00 30.58
CA GLN A 136 -0.78 -13.26 31.28
C GLN A 136 -0.51 -13.06 32.78
N ASP A 137 -0.95 -14.04 33.58
CA ASP A 137 -0.90 -13.98 35.04
C ASP A 137 0.52 -13.78 35.59
N LYS A 138 1.55 -14.28 34.89
CA LYS A 138 2.96 -14.08 35.27
C LYS A 138 3.38 -12.61 35.34
N TYR A 139 2.71 -11.72 34.61
CA TYR A 139 2.93 -10.27 34.64
C TYR A 139 2.04 -9.57 35.67
N ILE A 140 0.81 -10.05 35.85
CA ILE A 140 -0.17 -9.42 36.76
C ILE A 140 0.13 -9.74 38.23
N THR A 141 0.46 -11.01 38.53
CA THR A 141 0.58 -11.52 39.91
C THR A 141 1.85 -11.06 40.63
N LYS A 142 2.88 -10.63 39.89
CA LYS A 142 4.21 -10.27 40.41
C LYS A 142 4.39 -8.77 40.73
N LYS A 143 3.32 -7.98 40.74
CA LYS A 143 3.35 -6.55 41.09
C LYS A 143 4.42 -5.81 40.25
N ALA A 144 5.35 -5.09 40.89
CA ALA A 144 6.39 -4.32 40.22
C ALA A 144 7.28 -5.16 39.27
N GLN A 145 7.75 -6.34 39.71
CA GLN A 145 8.56 -7.22 38.87
C GLN A 145 7.80 -7.71 37.63
N GLY A 146 6.48 -7.88 37.78
CA GLY A 146 5.61 -8.26 36.68
C GLY A 146 5.47 -7.17 35.61
N GLY A 147 5.40 -5.91 36.04
CA GLY A 147 5.35 -4.75 35.13
C GLY A 147 6.66 -4.55 34.36
N GLU A 148 7.82 -4.69 35.01
CA GLU A 148 9.12 -4.63 34.36
C GLU A 148 9.27 -5.75 33.32
N ALA A 149 8.92 -6.99 33.69
CA ALA A 149 8.97 -8.14 32.79
C ALA A 149 8.00 -7.99 31.60
N LEU A 150 6.84 -7.35 31.79
CA LEU A 150 5.89 -7.08 30.72
C LEU A 150 6.44 -6.06 29.71
N ALA A 151 7.09 -5.00 30.19
CA ALA A 151 7.71 -3.99 29.32
C ALA A 151 8.83 -4.61 28.49
N ASP A 152 9.71 -5.40 29.12
CA ASP A 152 10.79 -6.11 28.43
C ASP A 152 10.23 -7.08 27.37
N GLU A 153 9.19 -7.85 27.71
CA GLU A 153 8.55 -8.78 26.76
C GLU A 153 7.92 -8.04 25.58
N LEU A 154 7.16 -6.96 25.83
CA LEU A 154 6.55 -6.17 24.75
C LEU A 154 7.59 -5.58 23.81
N LEU A 155 8.72 -5.10 24.34
CA LEU A 155 9.83 -4.63 23.51
C LEU A 155 10.39 -5.75 22.63
N ILE A 156 10.65 -6.93 23.21
CA ILE A 156 11.18 -8.10 22.48
C ILE A 156 10.21 -8.50 21.37
N ARG A 157 8.92 -8.70 21.68
CA ARG A 157 7.92 -9.15 20.70
C ARG A 157 7.66 -8.12 19.61
N THR A 158 7.66 -6.84 19.95
CA THR A 158 7.54 -5.77 18.97
C THR A 158 8.74 -5.78 18.03
N ARG A 159 9.97 -5.89 18.53
CA ARG A 159 11.17 -5.98 17.68
C ARG A 159 11.19 -7.23 16.80
N GLU A 160 10.87 -8.39 17.36
CA GLU A 160 10.75 -9.65 16.61
C GLU A 160 9.76 -9.52 15.44
N TYR A 161 8.63 -8.83 15.65
CA TYR A 161 7.65 -8.58 14.61
C TYR A 161 8.13 -7.60 13.54
N LEU A 162 8.94 -6.60 13.91
CA LEU A 162 9.40 -5.54 13.00
C LEU A 162 10.58 -5.96 12.12
N ARG A 163 11.50 -6.81 12.63
CA ARG A 163 12.72 -7.22 11.91
C ARG A 163 12.49 -7.76 10.49
N PRO A 164 11.48 -8.60 10.22
CA PRO A 164 11.21 -9.06 8.86
C PRO A 164 10.68 -7.98 7.92
N GLN A 165 10.21 -6.85 8.46
CA GLN A 165 9.55 -5.79 7.70
C GLN A 165 10.45 -4.57 7.44
N PHE A 166 11.42 -4.32 8.32
CA PHE A 166 12.27 -3.15 8.28
C PHE A 166 13.72 -3.53 8.56
N GLU A 167 14.62 -3.23 7.62
CA GLU A 167 16.06 -3.47 7.78
C GLU A 167 16.65 -2.68 8.96
N ASP A 168 16.09 -1.51 9.23
CA ASP A 168 16.47 -0.61 10.33
C ASP A 168 15.67 -0.86 11.63
N ALA A 169 14.98 -2.00 11.77
CA ALA A 169 14.05 -2.27 12.87
C ALA A 169 14.64 -2.05 14.27
N ASP A 170 15.91 -2.40 14.50
CA ASP A 170 16.54 -2.24 15.82
C ASP A 170 16.82 -0.77 16.19
N ASN A 171 16.88 0.13 15.20
CA ASN A 171 17.09 1.58 15.36
C ASN A 171 15.78 2.37 15.52
N LEU A 172 14.62 1.74 15.31
CA LEU A 172 13.33 2.40 15.47
C LEU A 172 13.02 2.65 16.94
N ASP A 173 12.62 3.88 17.26
CA ASP A 173 12.07 4.20 18.58
C ASP A 173 10.71 3.49 18.74
N ILE A 174 10.51 2.78 19.85
CA ILE A 174 9.24 2.07 20.13
C ILE A 174 8.52 2.79 21.25
N ILE A 175 7.32 3.26 20.97
CA ILE A 175 6.42 3.89 21.94
C ILE A 175 5.29 2.91 22.23
N VAL A 176 5.03 2.63 23.50
CA VAL A 176 3.94 1.73 23.92
C VAL A 176 2.99 2.49 24.83
N ARG A 177 1.69 2.45 24.52
CA ARG A 177 0.65 3.01 25.36
C ARG A 177 -0.37 1.94 25.68
N VAL A 178 -0.45 1.60 26.97
CA VAL A 178 -1.41 0.66 27.51
C VAL A 178 -2.49 1.46 28.22
N TYR A 179 -3.75 1.26 27.84
CA TYR A 179 -4.90 1.92 28.45
C TYR A 179 -5.73 0.92 29.24
N ALA A 180 -6.08 1.29 30.47
CA ALA A 180 -7.04 0.54 31.27
C ALA A 180 -7.72 1.46 32.28
N ASN A 181 -8.94 1.13 32.67
CA ASN A 181 -9.55 1.62 33.89
C ASN A 181 -8.98 0.82 35.07
N LEU A 182 -7.96 1.35 35.75
CA LEU A 182 -7.24 0.59 36.77
C LEU A 182 -8.15 0.17 37.93
N GLU A 183 -9.12 1.00 38.31
CA GLU A 183 -10.05 0.67 39.38
C GLU A 183 -10.98 -0.49 38.98
N GLY A 184 -11.55 -0.44 37.79
CA GLY A 184 -12.40 -1.48 37.24
C GLY A 184 -11.63 -2.80 37.07
N LEU A 185 -10.46 -2.72 36.44
CA LEU A 185 -9.58 -3.86 36.21
C LEU A 185 -9.12 -4.48 37.54
N ALA A 186 -8.76 -3.68 38.53
CA ALA A 186 -8.37 -4.20 39.84
C ALA A 186 -9.53 -4.94 40.54
N LYS A 187 -10.75 -4.38 40.53
CA LYS A 187 -11.94 -5.04 41.10
C LYS A 187 -12.19 -6.38 40.42
N TYR A 188 -12.03 -6.45 39.10
CA TYR A 188 -12.14 -7.70 38.35
C TYR A 188 -11.05 -8.71 38.75
N LEU A 189 -9.78 -8.28 38.78
CA LEU A 189 -8.65 -9.16 39.11
C LEU A 189 -8.66 -9.67 40.56
N VAL A 190 -9.16 -8.88 41.51
CA VAL A 190 -9.37 -9.33 42.91
C VAL A 190 -10.43 -10.42 42.97
N ARG A 191 -11.54 -10.30 42.23
CA ARG A 191 -12.59 -11.34 42.17
C ARG A 191 -12.11 -12.64 41.53
N GLN A 192 -11.02 -12.59 40.76
CA GLN A 192 -10.38 -13.74 40.12
C GLN A 192 -9.19 -14.27 40.94
N ASP A 193 -8.97 -13.77 42.16
CA ASP A 193 -7.85 -14.12 43.05
C ASP A 193 -6.46 -13.92 42.41
N LYS A 194 -6.35 -13.04 41.40
CA LYS A 194 -5.09 -12.75 40.69
C LYS A 194 -4.23 -11.69 41.38
N ILE A 195 -4.88 -10.75 42.06
CA ILE A 195 -4.21 -9.69 42.84
C ILE A 195 -4.94 -9.50 44.17
N SER A 196 -4.24 -8.96 45.16
CA SER A 196 -4.82 -8.71 46.48
C SER A 196 -5.63 -7.42 46.57
N ASN A 197 -5.23 -6.37 45.83
CA ASN A 197 -5.84 -5.04 45.87
C ASN A 197 -5.36 -4.18 44.70
N LEU A 198 -5.97 -3.00 44.53
CA LEU A 198 -5.58 -1.99 43.53
C LEU A 198 -4.11 -1.54 43.67
N GLY A 199 -3.55 -1.53 44.88
CA GLY A 199 -2.14 -1.20 45.10
C GLY A 199 -1.18 -2.16 44.39
N SER A 200 -1.51 -3.45 44.33
CA SER A 200 -0.73 -4.45 43.59
C SER A 200 -0.73 -4.17 42.08
N LEU A 201 -1.88 -3.79 41.51
CA LEU A 201 -1.98 -3.42 40.10
C LEU A 201 -1.26 -2.10 39.81
N ARG A 202 -1.38 -1.09 40.69
CA ARG A 202 -0.64 0.18 40.56
C ARG A 202 0.87 0.00 40.60
N ALA A 203 1.37 -0.91 41.45
CA ALA A 203 2.79 -1.23 41.49
C ALA A 203 3.27 -1.82 40.15
N MET A 204 2.45 -2.68 39.52
CA MET A 204 2.71 -3.24 38.20
C MET A 204 2.68 -2.17 37.09
N SER A 205 1.65 -1.32 37.04
CA SER A 205 1.52 -0.29 36.01
C SER A 205 2.61 0.79 36.11
N THR A 206 3.00 1.15 37.34
CA THR A 206 4.06 2.14 37.59
C THR A 206 5.43 1.59 37.20
N SER A 207 5.75 0.35 37.57
CA SER A 207 7.04 -0.25 37.20
C SER A 207 7.15 -0.52 35.71
N PHE A 208 6.05 -0.89 35.04
CA PHE A 208 5.97 -0.97 33.58
C PHE A 208 6.39 0.36 32.93
N SER A 209 5.78 1.47 33.37
CA SER A 209 6.06 2.79 32.80
C SER A 209 7.47 3.29 33.17
N GLY A 210 7.99 2.89 34.33
CA GLY A 210 9.35 3.23 34.77
C GLY A 210 10.45 2.39 34.10
N ARG A 211 10.11 1.25 33.48
CA ARG A 211 11.10 0.32 32.92
C ARG A 211 11.71 0.83 31.61
N ILE A 212 10.90 1.41 30.74
CA ILE A 212 11.33 1.98 29.45
C ILE A 212 10.68 3.35 29.30
N ALA A 213 11.47 4.40 29.06
CA ALA A 213 11.00 5.78 29.10
C ALA A 213 9.89 6.14 28.09
N SER A 214 9.75 5.37 27.01
CA SER A 214 8.73 5.55 25.97
C SER A 214 7.49 4.66 26.18
N PHE A 215 7.39 3.97 27.31
CA PHE A 215 6.30 3.06 27.62
C PHE A 215 5.44 3.67 28.72
N ASP A 216 4.13 3.74 28.49
CA ASP A 216 3.19 4.37 29.39
C ASP A 216 2.03 3.41 29.69
N PHE A 217 1.71 3.26 30.98
CA PHE A 217 0.47 2.65 31.44
C PHE A 217 -0.48 3.74 31.93
N VAL A 218 -1.53 3.99 31.14
CA VAL A 218 -2.46 5.11 31.32
C VAL A 218 -3.75 4.62 31.97
N ASP A 219 -4.00 5.11 33.19
CA ASP A 219 -5.30 4.96 33.85
C ASP A 219 -6.32 5.92 33.20
N VAL A 220 -7.33 5.36 32.54
CA VAL A 220 -8.40 6.17 31.91
C VAL A 220 -9.54 6.51 32.87
N GLY A 221 -9.53 5.93 34.08
CA GLY A 221 -10.52 6.16 35.12
C GLY A 221 -11.91 5.58 34.80
N VAL A 222 -12.87 5.90 35.68
CA VAL A 222 -14.23 5.34 35.69
C VAL A 222 -15.23 6.35 35.11
N ASN A 223 -15.10 6.71 33.82
CA ASN A 223 -15.93 7.79 33.24
C ASN A 223 -16.71 7.35 31.99
N LYS A 224 -17.95 7.83 31.84
CA LYS A 224 -18.78 7.67 30.62
C LYS A 224 -18.15 8.29 29.37
N GLU A 225 -17.34 9.33 29.54
CA GLU A 225 -16.72 10.13 28.46
C GLU A 225 -15.41 9.53 27.91
N GLY A 226 -14.80 8.56 28.60
CA GLY A 226 -13.39 8.18 28.40
C GLY A 226 -13.11 6.68 28.40
N SER A 227 -13.83 5.89 27.60
CA SER A 227 -13.49 4.48 27.36
C SER A 227 -12.08 4.36 26.77
N SER A 228 -11.31 3.37 27.22
CA SER A 228 -10.00 2.99 26.68
C SER A 228 -10.03 2.86 25.14
N GLY A 229 -11.09 2.26 24.60
CA GLY A 229 -11.35 2.19 23.16
C GLY A 229 -11.40 3.54 22.43
N ARG A 230 -11.98 4.59 23.04
CA ARG A 230 -11.95 5.96 22.50
C ARG A 230 -10.51 6.48 22.45
N LYS A 231 -9.72 6.27 23.51
CA LYS A 231 -8.30 6.68 23.53
C LYS A 231 -7.50 6.00 22.42
N ILE A 232 -7.74 4.69 22.18
CA ILE A 232 -7.12 3.97 21.07
C ILE A 232 -7.45 4.62 19.73
N ARG A 233 -8.74 4.86 19.43
CA ARG A 233 -9.18 5.46 18.16
C ARG A 233 -8.52 6.81 17.90
N GLU A 234 -8.61 7.73 18.86
CA GLU A 234 -8.08 9.08 18.69
C GLU A 234 -6.56 9.08 18.52
N ASN A 235 -5.83 8.24 19.28
CA ASN A 235 -4.39 8.10 19.10
C ASN A 235 -4.04 7.47 17.75
N LEU A 236 -4.80 6.46 17.33
CA LEU A 236 -4.59 5.82 16.04
C LEU A 236 -4.75 6.83 14.91
N SER A 237 -5.84 7.61 14.89
CA SER A 237 -6.06 8.68 13.91
C SER A 237 -4.98 9.75 13.96
N PHE A 238 -4.60 10.20 15.16
CA PHE A 238 -3.61 11.27 15.32
C PHE A 238 -2.22 10.85 14.83
N PHE A 239 -1.73 9.68 15.24
CA PHE A 239 -0.37 9.26 14.93
C PHE A 239 -0.21 8.73 13.50
N THR A 240 -1.26 8.17 12.90
CA THR A 240 -1.18 7.72 11.50
C THR A 240 -1.04 8.86 10.50
N ALA A 241 -1.45 10.08 10.88
CA ALA A 241 -1.18 11.30 10.13
C ALA A 241 0.27 11.82 10.30
N ASN A 242 1.05 11.27 11.24
CA ASN A 242 2.43 11.69 11.48
C ASN A 242 3.38 11.05 10.45
N SER A 243 4.17 11.88 9.76
CA SER A 243 5.13 11.43 8.75
C SER A 243 6.26 10.55 9.31
N HIS A 244 6.58 10.67 10.60
CA HIS A 244 7.64 9.87 11.25
C HIS A 244 7.13 8.50 11.71
N LEU A 245 5.81 8.27 11.73
CA LEU A 245 5.25 6.98 12.07
C LEU A 245 5.59 5.98 10.95
N ARG A 246 6.40 4.98 11.30
CA ARG A 246 6.72 3.85 10.42
C ARG A 246 5.65 2.78 10.48
N HIS A 247 5.17 2.49 11.68
CA HIS A 247 4.22 1.40 11.90
C HIS A 247 3.42 1.61 13.18
N VAL A 248 2.20 1.09 13.22
CA VAL A 248 1.36 1.03 14.42
C VAL A 248 0.82 -0.38 14.64
N ILE A 249 0.91 -0.86 15.87
CA ILE A 249 0.40 -2.16 16.30
C ILE A 249 -0.71 -1.91 17.31
N VAL A 250 -1.90 -2.47 17.08
CA VAL A 250 -3.09 -2.20 17.88
C VAL A 250 -3.67 -3.49 18.44
N GLY A 251 -3.80 -3.57 19.77
CA GLY A 251 -4.56 -4.61 20.46
C GLY A 251 -5.74 -3.98 21.18
N CYS A 252 -6.95 -4.09 20.63
CA CYS A 252 -8.16 -3.55 21.24
C CYS A 252 -9.40 -4.32 20.77
N SER A 253 -10.57 -3.99 21.33
CA SER A 253 -11.82 -4.57 20.89
C SER A 253 -12.11 -4.23 19.42
N PRO A 254 -12.57 -5.20 18.59
CA PRO A 254 -12.97 -4.92 17.22
C PRO A 254 -14.05 -3.84 17.08
N ALA A 255 -14.91 -3.67 18.11
CA ALA A 255 -15.94 -2.63 18.13
C ALA A 255 -15.34 -1.21 18.16
N ASP A 256 -14.11 -1.06 18.66
CA ASP A 256 -13.40 0.21 18.71
C ASP A 256 -12.66 0.52 17.42
N LEU A 257 -12.68 -0.36 16.42
CA LEU A 257 -12.08 -0.16 15.10
C LEU A 257 -13.15 -0.24 14.00
N PRO A 258 -14.06 0.75 13.92
CA PRO A 258 -15.08 0.74 12.88
C PRO A 258 -14.46 0.84 11.49
N ALA A 259 -15.04 0.16 10.51
CA ALA A 259 -14.53 0.14 9.13
C ALA A 259 -14.39 1.55 8.53
N ALA A 260 -15.29 2.47 8.87
CA ALA A 260 -15.23 3.87 8.44
C ALA A 260 -13.99 4.62 8.94
N LEU A 261 -13.50 4.29 10.14
CA LEU A 261 -12.22 4.82 10.63
C LEU A 261 -11.08 4.22 9.82
N LEU A 262 -11.03 2.89 9.72
CA LEU A 262 -9.96 2.18 9.04
C LEU A 262 -9.81 2.59 7.57
N SER A 263 -10.91 2.86 6.86
CA SER A 263 -10.87 3.33 5.46
C SER A 263 -10.17 4.68 5.26
N THR A 264 -9.96 5.46 6.33
CA THR A 264 -9.24 6.73 6.27
C THR A 264 -7.75 6.61 6.58
N LEU A 265 -7.28 5.43 7.02
CA LEU A 265 -5.93 5.21 7.51
C LEU A 265 -5.03 4.53 6.46
N PRO A 266 -3.72 4.76 6.49
CA PRO A 266 -2.74 3.99 5.72
C PRO A 266 -2.64 2.57 6.29
N LEU A 267 -3.48 1.64 5.79
CA LEU A 267 -3.61 0.27 6.32
C LEU A 267 -2.32 -0.56 6.25
N ASP A 268 -1.41 -0.23 5.33
CA ASP A 268 -0.10 -0.87 5.19
C ASP A 268 0.80 -0.70 6.42
N LYS A 269 0.58 0.40 7.15
CA LYS A 269 1.26 0.75 8.41
C LYS A 269 0.54 0.21 9.65
N VAL A 270 -0.64 -0.40 9.51
CA VAL A 270 -1.46 -0.84 10.65
C VAL A 270 -1.40 -2.36 10.79
N THR A 271 -1.08 -2.82 11.98
CA THR A 271 -1.17 -4.23 12.36
C THR A 271 -2.10 -4.41 13.56
N LEU A 272 -2.98 -5.40 13.49
CA LEU A 272 -3.80 -5.80 14.62
C LEU A 272 -3.16 -6.97 15.38
N ILE A 273 -3.19 -6.89 16.71
CA ILE A 273 -2.88 -8.04 17.57
C ILE A 273 -4.15 -8.90 17.67
N GLU A 274 -4.07 -10.15 17.26
CA GLU A 274 -5.17 -11.11 17.39
C GLU A 274 -5.02 -11.92 18.68
N SER A 275 -5.88 -11.64 19.67
CA SER A 275 -6.05 -12.44 20.87
C SER A 275 -7.22 -13.43 20.77
N LEU A 276 -8.29 -13.01 20.09
CA LEU A 276 -9.47 -13.77 19.74
C LEU A 276 -9.71 -13.67 18.23
N PRO A 277 -10.41 -14.64 17.59
CA PRO A 277 -10.71 -14.58 16.16
C PRO A 277 -11.36 -13.25 15.76
N LEU A 278 -10.75 -12.56 14.79
CA LEU A 278 -11.25 -11.26 14.32
C LEU A 278 -12.55 -11.42 13.50
N PRO A 279 -13.51 -10.48 13.62
CA PRO A 279 -14.75 -10.52 12.84
C PRO A 279 -14.47 -10.28 11.34
N ALA A 280 -15.39 -10.76 10.50
CA ALA A 280 -15.31 -10.63 9.04
C ALA A 280 -15.08 -9.18 8.57
N SER A 281 -15.66 -8.20 9.28
CA SER A 281 -15.51 -6.77 8.96
C SER A 281 -14.06 -6.27 9.00
N LEU A 282 -13.18 -6.93 9.77
CA LEU A 282 -11.77 -6.60 9.85
C LEU A 282 -10.92 -7.51 8.95
N THR A 283 -11.28 -8.79 8.84
CA THR A 283 -10.50 -9.75 8.04
C THR A 283 -10.65 -9.56 6.53
N THR A 284 -11.71 -8.88 6.07
CA THR A 284 -11.85 -8.50 4.65
C THR A 284 -10.96 -7.33 4.24
N LEU A 285 -10.39 -6.60 5.20
CA LEU A 285 -9.51 -5.46 4.93
C LEU A 285 -8.06 -5.95 4.76
N PRO A 286 -7.21 -5.24 3.99
CA PRO A 286 -5.81 -5.58 3.77
C PRO A 286 -4.94 -5.21 5.00
N LEU A 287 -5.35 -5.66 6.19
CA LEU A 287 -4.66 -5.43 7.45
C LEU A 287 -3.70 -6.57 7.76
N LYS A 288 -2.53 -6.21 8.30
CA LYS A 288 -1.62 -7.19 8.88
C LYS A 288 -2.15 -7.64 10.24
N VAL A 289 -1.94 -8.91 10.57
CA VAL A 289 -2.35 -9.49 11.85
C VAL A 289 -1.15 -10.20 12.49
N THR A 290 -0.98 -10.05 13.80
CA THR A 290 0.09 -10.70 14.58
C THR A 290 -0.44 -11.24 15.89
N LYS A 291 0.31 -12.14 16.54
CA LYS A 291 -0.05 -12.73 17.84
C LYS A 291 1.11 -12.60 18.81
N PHE A 292 0.84 -12.04 20.00
CA PHE A 292 1.83 -11.97 21.08
C PHE A 292 1.49 -12.99 22.16
N SER A 293 1.63 -14.28 21.82
CA SER A 293 1.22 -15.41 22.67
C SER A 293 1.99 -15.55 23.99
N SER A 294 3.06 -14.80 24.20
CA SER A 294 3.77 -14.73 25.48
C SER A 294 3.28 -13.61 26.39
N VAL A 295 2.53 -12.64 25.84
CA VAL A 295 2.00 -11.44 26.49
C VAL A 295 0.52 -11.64 26.84
N PHE A 296 -0.26 -12.16 25.89
CA PHE A 296 -1.69 -12.42 26.03
C PHE A 296 -1.96 -13.93 26.14
N PRO A 297 -3.00 -14.35 26.88
CA PRO A 297 -3.40 -15.75 26.95
C PRO A 297 -3.92 -16.22 25.58
N ALA A 298 -3.75 -17.51 25.30
CA ALA A 298 -4.37 -18.13 24.13
C ALA A 298 -5.89 -18.14 24.30
N PRO A 299 -6.66 -18.02 23.19
CA PRO A 299 -8.10 -18.17 23.24
C PRO A 299 -8.46 -19.54 23.84
N PRO A 300 -9.51 -19.62 24.68
CA PRO A 300 -9.96 -20.90 25.19
C PRO A 300 -10.31 -21.81 24.01
N PRO A 301 -9.99 -23.12 24.08
CA PRO A 301 -10.34 -24.05 23.01
C PRO A 301 -11.85 -23.99 22.80
N MET A 302 -12.27 -23.86 21.54
CA MET A 302 -13.69 -23.88 21.16
C MET A 302 -14.28 -25.13 21.80
N LYS A 303 -15.17 -24.96 22.78
CA LYS A 303 -15.89 -26.10 23.34
C LYS A 303 -16.64 -26.70 22.17
N SER A 304 -16.19 -27.87 21.71
CA SER A 304 -17.02 -28.72 20.85
C SER A 304 -18.38 -28.80 21.53
N PRO A 305 -19.51 -28.75 20.80
CA PRO A 305 -20.81 -28.94 21.41
C PRO A 305 -20.73 -30.28 22.15
N ARG A 306 -20.60 -30.24 23.48
CA ARG A 306 -20.80 -31.44 24.27
C ARG A 306 -22.21 -31.86 23.90
N PRO A 307 -22.43 -33.11 23.45
CA PRO A 307 -23.79 -33.61 23.38
C PRO A 307 -24.32 -33.43 24.80
N THR A 308 -25.23 -32.48 24.96
CA THR A 308 -25.95 -32.30 26.20
C THR A 308 -26.64 -33.62 26.43
N GLY A 309 -26.06 -34.46 27.29
CA GLY A 309 -26.74 -35.55 27.96
C GLY A 309 -27.89 -34.92 28.70
N ARG A 310 -29.00 -34.77 27.98
CA ARG A 310 -30.24 -34.26 28.50
C ARG A 310 -30.79 -35.42 29.29
N ASN A 311 -30.71 -35.33 30.62
CA ASN A 311 -31.67 -35.99 31.51
C ASN A 311 -33.05 -35.36 31.27
N GLY A 312 -33.53 -35.43 30.03
CA GLY A 312 -34.92 -35.24 29.67
C GLY A 312 -35.61 -36.59 29.77
N PRO A 313 -36.94 -36.61 29.96
CA PRO A 313 -37.68 -37.85 29.97
C PRO A 313 -37.48 -38.56 28.64
N GLN A 314 -36.75 -39.68 28.66
CA GLN A 314 -36.53 -40.51 27.48
C GLN A 314 -37.86 -41.24 27.20
N LEU A 315 -38.54 -40.88 26.12
CA LEU A 315 -39.63 -41.68 25.59
C LEU A 315 -39.04 -43.04 25.20
N GLN A 316 -39.31 -44.04 26.02
CA GLN A 316 -38.79 -45.38 25.83
C GLN A 316 -39.75 -46.10 24.89
N LEU A 317 -39.31 -46.24 23.64
CA LEU A 317 -40.08 -46.88 22.60
C LEU A 317 -39.85 -48.40 22.70
N MET A 318 -40.80 -49.11 23.30
CA MET A 318 -40.78 -50.58 23.34
C MET A 318 -41.55 -51.10 22.12
N GLN A 319 -40.82 -51.78 21.23
CA GLN A 319 -41.39 -52.50 20.11
C GLN A 319 -41.72 -53.91 20.57
N GLN A 320 -42.98 -54.29 20.49
CA GLN A 320 -43.41 -55.67 20.68
C GLN A 320 -44.01 -56.16 19.36
N GLU A 321 -43.39 -57.19 18.80
CA GLU A 321 -43.92 -57.89 17.62
C GLU A 321 -44.88 -58.97 18.11
N ASP A 322 -46.11 -58.93 17.62
CA ASP A 322 -47.09 -59.99 17.86
C ASP A 322 -46.95 -61.05 16.77
N ASP A 323 -47.21 -62.32 17.09
CA ASP A 323 -47.10 -63.50 16.18
C ASP A 323 -47.96 -63.40 14.89
N SER A 324 -48.73 -62.33 14.75
CA SER A 324 -49.56 -62.00 13.59
C SER A 324 -48.88 -61.04 12.59
N GLY A 325 -47.63 -60.65 12.82
CA GLY A 325 -46.87 -59.75 11.93
C GLY A 325 -47.22 -58.26 12.04
N GLY A 326 -47.93 -57.85 13.10
CA GLY A 326 -48.19 -56.45 13.43
C GLY A 326 -47.14 -55.91 14.41
N GLN A 327 -46.78 -54.63 14.28
CA GLN A 327 -45.85 -53.95 15.18
C GLN A 327 -46.62 -53.00 16.09
N THR A 328 -46.55 -53.23 17.40
CA THR A 328 -47.20 -52.38 18.41
C THR A 328 -46.15 -51.55 19.14
N TRP A 329 -46.37 -50.23 19.18
CA TRP A 329 -45.48 -49.27 19.83
C TRP A 329 -46.14 -48.72 21.09
N LEU A 330 -45.56 -49.02 22.25
CA LEU A 330 -46.01 -48.45 23.52
C LEU A 330 -45.28 -47.12 23.78
N VAL A 331 -46.01 -46.02 23.94
CA VAL A 331 -45.44 -44.71 24.27
C VAL A 331 -45.81 -44.35 25.71
N ILE A 332 -44.88 -44.54 26.64
CA ILE A 332 -45.04 -44.12 28.04
C ILE A 332 -44.53 -42.68 28.16
N GLN A 333 -45.42 -41.73 28.44
CA GLN A 333 -45.02 -40.36 28.78
C GLN A 333 -44.52 -40.31 30.23
N PRO A 334 -43.31 -39.82 30.52
CA PRO A 334 -42.90 -39.64 31.90
C PRO A 334 -43.46 -38.34 32.46
N GLU A 335 -43.88 -38.37 33.72
CA GLU A 335 -44.50 -37.25 34.40
C GLU A 335 -43.64 -35.98 34.40
N ARG A 336 -44.31 -34.84 34.28
CA ARG A 336 -43.68 -33.52 34.46
C ARG A 336 -43.27 -33.36 35.93
N ASN A 337 -41.97 -33.44 36.19
CA ASN A 337 -41.42 -33.17 37.50
C ASN A 337 -41.37 -31.64 37.71
N ASP A 338 -42.36 -31.09 38.42
CA ASP A 338 -42.35 -29.70 38.87
C ASP A 338 -41.23 -29.49 39.90
N SER A 339 -40.24 -28.69 39.54
CA SER A 339 -39.15 -28.32 40.46
C SER A 339 -39.20 -26.85 40.85
N ASN A 340 -39.57 -26.67 42.13
CA ASN A 340 -39.17 -25.64 43.09
C ASN A 340 -39.64 -24.18 42.92
N GLY A 341 -40.59 -23.81 43.76
CA GLY A 341 -40.75 -22.46 44.34
C GLY A 341 -41.42 -22.53 45.73
N ARG A 342 -40.67 -22.27 46.81
CA ARG A 342 -41.17 -22.22 48.20
C ARG A 342 -41.95 -20.92 48.47
N HIS A 343 -43.20 -21.00 48.95
CA HIS A 343 -43.67 -20.58 50.30
C HIS A 343 -45.18 -20.21 50.40
N ARG A 344 -45.78 -20.68 51.51
CA ARG A 344 -46.90 -20.16 52.32
C ARG A 344 -48.38 -20.46 51.95
N ASP A 345 -49.00 -21.17 52.90
CA ASP A 345 -50.40 -21.12 53.38
C ASP A 345 -51.57 -21.13 52.38
N SER A 346 -52.31 -22.25 52.36
CA SER A 346 -53.66 -22.30 52.96
C SER A 346 -54.36 -23.65 52.67
N LYS A 347 -55.19 -24.06 53.63
CA LYS A 347 -56.14 -25.18 53.56
C LYS A 347 -56.97 -25.17 52.27
N ARG A 348 -57.05 -26.30 51.56
CA ARG A 348 -58.33 -26.90 51.11
C ARG A 348 -58.13 -28.31 50.55
N ARG A 349 -59.04 -29.18 50.98
CA ARG A 349 -59.23 -30.56 50.49
C ARG A 349 -59.56 -30.56 49.00
N GLY A 350 -58.91 -31.45 48.26
CA GLY A 350 -59.26 -31.86 46.90
C GLY A 350 -58.37 -33.03 46.51
N ARG A 351 -58.92 -34.24 46.48
CA ARG A 351 -58.23 -35.47 46.06
C ARG A 351 -58.18 -35.46 44.54
N SER A 352 -57.02 -35.17 43.97
CA SER A 352 -56.75 -35.36 42.53
C SER A 352 -56.47 -36.84 42.32
N GLU A 353 -57.28 -37.51 41.50
CA GLU A 353 -56.95 -38.82 40.95
C GLU A 353 -56.22 -38.54 39.64
N ASP A 354 -54.89 -38.50 39.70
CA ASP A 354 -54.04 -38.41 38.51
C ASP A 354 -53.97 -39.82 37.89
N GLU A 355 -54.96 -40.15 37.05
CA GLU A 355 -54.93 -41.36 36.22
C GLU A 355 -53.92 -41.14 35.08
N ALA A 356 -52.81 -41.89 35.12
CA ALA A 356 -51.81 -41.90 34.06
C ALA A 356 -52.43 -42.40 32.74
N SER A 357 -52.67 -41.48 31.80
CA SER A 357 -53.18 -41.80 30.46
C SER A 357 -52.06 -42.33 29.58
N ASN A 358 -51.99 -43.66 29.42
CA ASN A 358 -51.12 -44.30 28.43
C ASN A 358 -51.79 -44.26 27.04
N ILE A 359 -51.04 -43.82 26.02
CA ILE A 359 -51.47 -43.88 24.62
C ILE A 359 -50.71 -45.02 23.95
N SER A 360 -51.44 -45.98 23.37
CA SER A 360 -50.87 -47.03 22.53
C SER A 360 -51.20 -46.77 21.06
N ILE A 361 -50.21 -47.01 20.20
CA ILE A 361 -50.37 -46.89 18.75
C ILE A 361 -49.95 -48.23 18.13
N SER A 362 -50.87 -48.86 17.39
CA SER A 362 -50.68 -50.16 16.75
C SER A 362 -50.78 -50.02 15.25
N ILE A 363 -49.83 -50.62 14.52
CA ILE A 363 -49.83 -50.67 13.05
C ILE A 363 -50.07 -52.11 12.61
N GLY A 364 -51.19 -52.34 11.91
CA GLY A 364 -51.54 -53.63 11.34
C GLY A 364 -50.67 -53.99 10.12
N ALA A 365 -50.63 -55.28 9.77
CA ALA A 365 -49.85 -55.78 8.64
C ALA A 365 -50.29 -55.21 7.27
N ASP A 366 -51.46 -54.59 7.20
CA ASP A 366 -52.02 -53.87 6.05
C ASP A 366 -51.71 -52.36 6.05
N ASN A 367 -50.78 -51.91 6.90
CA ASN A 367 -50.44 -50.49 7.12
C ASN A 367 -51.59 -49.65 7.73
N SER A 368 -52.63 -50.28 8.30
CA SER A 368 -53.64 -49.55 9.06
C SER A 368 -53.08 -49.08 10.40
N VAL A 369 -53.32 -47.82 10.76
CA VAL A 369 -52.86 -47.21 12.02
C VAL A 369 -54.03 -47.03 12.97
N SER A 370 -53.95 -47.62 14.17
CA SER A 370 -54.94 -47.46 15.23
C SER A 370 -54.30 -46.81 16.46
N VAL A 371 -55.03 -45.90 17.11
CA VAL A 371 -54.58 -45.19 18.32
C VAL A 371 -55.62 -45.44 19.40
N ASP A 372 -55.21 -46.09 20.48
CA ASP A 372 -56.05 -46.29 21.66
C ASP A 372 -55.54 -45.41 22.81
N SER A 373 -56.46 -44.60 23.35
CA SER A 373 -56.16 -43.63 24.41
C SER A 373 -56.69 -44.13 25.77
N GLY A 374 -56.60 -45.44 26.03
CA GLY A 374 -56.74 -46.05 27.36
C GLY A 374 -58.03 -45.79 28.16
N HIS A 375 -59.01 -45.06 27.63
CA HIS A 375 -60.23 -44.69 28.35
C HIS A 375 -61.26 -45.82 28.28
N ARG A 376 -61.21 -46.77 29.21
CA ARG A 376 -62.34 -47.68 29.44
C ARG A 376 -63.43 -46.93 30.22
N ARG A 377 -64.52 -46.55 29.54
CA ARG A 377 -65.79 -46.20 30.21
C ARG A 377 -66.31 -47.43 30.97
N ILE A 378 -66.23 -47.39 32.30
CA ILE A 378 -67.04 -48.23 33.17
C ILE A 378 -68.48 -47.72 33.05
N MET A 379 -69.33 -48.42 32.31
CA MET A 379 -70.78 -48.27 32.46
C MET A 379 -71.19 -48.97 33.75
N ARG A 380 -71.92 -48.24 34.60
CA ARG A 380 -72.54 -48.74 35.83
C ARG A 380 -73.79 -49.56 35.54
#